data_AF-A0A354J697-F1
#
_entry.id   AF-A0A354J697-F1
#
_cell.length_a   1.000
_cell.length_b   1.000
_cell.length_c   1.000
_cell.angle_alpha   90.00
_cell.angle_beta   90.00
_cell.angle_gamma   90.00
#
_symmetry.space_group_name_H-M   'P 1'
#
loop_
_entity.id
_entity.type
_entity.pdbx_description
1 polymer ?
#
loop_
_entity_poly.entity_id
_entity_poly.type
_entity_poly.pdbx_seq_one_letter_code
_entity_poly.pdbx_strand_id
1 'polypeptide(L)'
;MKRFLSIDFDYFIDCDKATRDALFPTMDETIPKPVRKQIWKQAYLEHRTKLTQISILKEDYKDLLDICRRFSGLYRQHDSHRYIYNFIMDHTAPKKVFEVYNIDFHHDMYHLHTRNERVNCGNWVNILKEDRPDMQYY
;
A
#
# COMPACT_ATOMS: atom_id res chain seq x y z
N MET A 1 9.92 -10.79 -18.86
CA MET A 1 9.69 -10.97 -17.41
C MET A 1 8.54 -10.06 -17.02
N LYS A 2 7.61 -10.49 -16.14
CA LYS A 2 6.50 -9.61 -15.70
C LYS A 2 7.01 -8.68 -14.59
N ARG A 3 6.54 -7.44 -14.60
CA ARG A 3 6.84 -6.42 -13.60
C ARG A 3 5.54 -5.91 -13.01
N PHE A 4 5.52 -5.78 -11.69
CA PHE A 4 4.39 -5.25 -10.93
C PHE A 4 4.86 -4.02 -10.18
N LEU A 5 4.03 -2.98 -10.20
CA LEU A 5 4.22 -1.77 -9.42
C LEU A 5 3.07 -1.70 -8.42
N SER A 6 3.41 -1.66 -7.13
CA SER A 6 2.48 -1.33 -6.06
C SER A 6 2.75 0.06 -5.54
N ILE A 7 1.70 0.78 -5.17
CA ILE A 7 1.78 2.14 -4.64
C ILE A 7 0.79 2.25 -3.47
N ASP A 8 1.30 2.49 -2.26
CA ASP A 8 0.53 3.12 -1.19
C ASP A 8 0.71 4.64 -1.31
N PHE A 9 -0.41 5.37 -1.35
CA PHE A 9 -0.36 6.83 -1.51
C PHE A 9 0.07 7.55 -0.24
N ASP A 10 0.03 6.87 0.91
CA ASP A 10 0.52 7.45 2.15
C ASP A 10 2.06 7.64 2.17
N TYR A 11 2.79 6.99 1.26
CA TYR A 11 4.21 7.22 1.00
C TYR A 11 4.51 8.69 0.72
N PHE A 12 3.65 9.36 -0.06
CA PHE A 12 3.91 10.72 -0.52
C PHE A 12 3.66 11.80 0.52
N ILE A 13 3.10 11.48 1.70
CA ILE A 13 2.79 12.49 2.72
C ILE A 13 4.10 13.00 3.35
N ASP A 14 4.43 14.26 3.08
CA ASP A 14 5.67 14.92 3.52
C ASP A 14 5.49 15.49 4.93
N CYS A 15 5.65 14.61 5.92
CA CYS A 15 5.66 14.98 7.34
C CYS A 15 6.53 14.02 8.14
N ASP A 16 6.97 14.48 9.32
CA ASP A 16 7.69 13.61 10.25
C ASP A 16 6.77 12.55 10.88
N LYS A 17 7.41 11.53 11.48
CA LYS A 17 6.69 10.44 12.14
C LYS A 17 5.74 10.94 13.23
N ALA A 18 6.15 11.92 14.03
CA ALA A 18 5.35 12.42 15.15
C ALA A 18 4.06 13.08 14.65
N THR A 19 4.14 13.85 13.56
CA THR A 19 3.01 14.47 12.88
C THR A 19 2.10 13.41 12.28
N ARG A 20 2.67 12.38 11.65
CA ARG A 20 1.90 11.26 11.10
C ARG A 20 1.12 10.52 12.20
N ASP A 21 1.80 10.11 13.26
CA ASP A 21 1.19 9.41 14.41
C ASP A 21 0.09 10.25 15.08
N ALA A 22 0.27 11.58 15.12
CA ALA A 22 -0.67 12.49 15.79
C ALA A 22 -1.91 12.83 14.97
N LEU A 23 -1.83 12.80 13.64
CA LEU A 23 -2.89 13.31 12.76
C LEU A 23 -3.62 12.23 11.97
N PHE A 24 -3.02 11.05 11.80
CA PHE A 24 -3.58 9.96 11.01
C PHE A 24 -3.96 8.79 11.94
N PRO A 25 -5.18 8.24 11.83
CA PRO A 25 -5.60 7.10 12.66
C PRO A 25 -4.72 5.87 12.43
N THR A 26 -4.28 5.23 13.51
CA THR A 26 -3.72 3.87 13.45
C THR A 26 -4.86 2.86 13.53
N MET A 27 -5.04 2.07 12.48
CA MET A 27 -6.10 1.06 12.40
C MET A 27 -5.61 -0.15 11.61
N ASP A 28 -6.11 -1.33 11.98
CA ASP A 28 -5.91 -2.54 11.18
C ASP A 28 -7.15 -2.89 10.34
N GLU A 29 -7.00 -3.93 9.51
CA GLU A 29 -8.08 -4.39 8.63
C GLU A 29 -9.17 -5.20 9.36
N THR A 30 -9.00 -5.53 10.64
CA THR A 30 -10.00 -6.25 11.44
C THR A 30 -11.20 -5.38 11.78
N ILE A 31 -11.02 -4.06 11.82
CA ILE A 31 -12.10 -3.09 11.99
C ILE A 31 -12.99 -3.07 10.73
N PRO A 32 -14.32 -3.23 10.81
CA PRO A 32 -15.17 -3.24 9.62
C PRO A 32 -15.03 -1.98 8.75
N LYS A 33 -15.03 -2.14 7.42
CA LYS A 33 -14.85 -1.04 6.45
C LYS A 33 -15.76 0.19 6.70
N PRO A 34 -17.06 0.05 7.02
CA PRO A 34 -17.90 1.22 7.34
C PRO A 34 -17.40 2.00 8.56
N VAL A 35 -16.90 1.29 9.58
CA VAL A 35 -16.35 1.88 10.80
C VAL A 35 -15.03 2.58 10.50
N ARG A 36 -14.13 1.95 9.74
CA ARG A 36 -12.87 2.57 9.30
C ARG A 36 -13.11 3.89 8.55
N LYS A 37 -14.09 3.92 7.64
CA LYS A 37 -14.47 5.14 6.91
C LYS A 37 -14.94 6.25 7.85
N GLN A 38 -15.68 5.90 8.90
CA GLN A 38 -16.16 6.88 9.88
C GLN A 38 -15.01 7.45 10.71
N ILE A 39 -14.08 6.61 11.17
CA ILE A 39 -12.90 7.05 11.92
C ILE A 39 -12.05 8.01 11.08
N TRP A 40 -11.75 7.65 9.83
CA TRP A 40 -11.03 8.52 8.89
C TRP A 40 -11.74 9.86 8.67
N LYS A 41 -13.06 9.82 8.44
CA LYS A 41 -13.86 11.04 8.26
C LYS A 41 -13.76 11.94 9.50
N GLN A 42 -13.84 11.37 10.70
CA GLN A 42 -13.76 12.12 11.94
C GLN A 42 -12.37 12.76 12.11
N ALA A 43 -11.29 12.01 11.92
CA ALA A 43 -9.93 12.52 12.02
C ALA A 43 -9.67 13.67 11.03
N TYR A 44 -10.15 13.55 9.79
CA TYR A 44 -10.02 14.62 8.79
C TYR A 44 -10.80 15.89 9.14
N LEU A 45 -11.93 15.76 9.84
CA LEU A 45 -12.67 16.92 10.34
C LEU A 45 -11.95 17.59 11.51
N GLU A 46 -11.49 16.79 12.48
CA GLU A 46 -10.80 17.27 13.69
C GLU A 46 -9.46 17.94 13.39
N HIS A 47 -8.72 17.41 12.42
CA HIS A 47 -7.37 17.87 12.10
C HIS A 47 -7.28 18.67 10.80
N ARG A 48 -8.43 19.07 10.22
CA ARG A 48 -8.51 19.72 8.90
C ARG A 48 -7.48 20.82 8.69
N THR A 49 -7.32 21.74 9.65
CA THR A 49 -6.41 22.88 9.54
C THR A 49 -4.93 22.46 9.49
N LYS A 50 -4.54 21.49 10.31
CA LYS A 50 -3.18 20.94 10.31
C LYS A 50 -2.91 20.12 9.05
N LEU A 51 -3.85 19.27 8.65
CA LEU A 51 -3.73 18.45 7.45
C LEU A 51 -3.55 19.29 6.17
N THR A 52 -4.24 20.43 6.05
CA THR A 52 -4.07 21.33 4.90
C THR A 52 -2.69 22.00 4.80
N GLN A 53 -1.90 21.95 5.88
CA GLN A 53 -0.53 22.49 5.89
C GLN A 53 0.52 21.44 5.50
N ILE A 54 0.15 20.16 5.50
CA ILE A 54 1.04 19.06 5.12
C ILE A 54 1.17 19.04 3.60
N SER A 55 2.42 19.00 3.12
CA SER A 55 2.70 18.88 1.69
C SER A 55 2.83 17.41 1.28
N ILE A 56 3.21 17.21 0.03
CA ILE A 56 3.62 15.89 -0.47
C ILE A 56 5.07 15.94 -0.93
N LEU A 57 5.71 14.77 -1.01
CA LEU A 57 7.01 14.59 -1.66
C LEU A 57 6.87 14.90 -3.15
N LYS A 58 7.05 16.18 -3.54
CA LYS A 58 6.62 16.71 -4.84
C LYS A 58 7.33 16.06 -6.01
N GLU A 59 8.64 15.83 -5.90
CA GLU A 59 9.43 15.23 -6.99
C GLU A 59 9.07 13.76 -7.16
N ASP A 60 9.03 12.97 -6.08
CA ASP A 60 8.59 11.57 -6.11
C ASP A 60 7.17 11.44 -6.69
N TYR A 61 6.25 12.32 -6.29
CA TYR A 61 4.88 12.33 -6.81
C TYR A 61 4.84 12.69 -8.30
N LYS A 62 5.67 13.64 -8.75
CA LYS A 62 5.79 13.99 -10.16
C LYS A 62 6.34 12.82 -10.99
N ASP A 63 7.35 12.11 -10.49
CA ASP A 63 7.89 10.92 -11.13
C ASP A 63 6.83 9.82 -11.25
N LEU A 64 6.01 9.63 -10.20
CA LEU A 64 4.86 8.74 -10.26
C LEU A 64 3.87 9.17 -11.36
N LEU A 65 3.50 10.45 -11.43
CA LEU A 65 2.59 10.94 -12.47
C LEU A 65 3.14 10.68 -13.88
N ASP A 66 4.45 10.83 -14.08
CA ASP A 66 5.09 10.57 -15.36
C ASP A 66 5.15 9.07 -15.69
N ILE A 67 5.28 8.19 -14.69
CA ILE A 67 5.09 6.74 -14.86
C ILE A 67 3.65 6.45 -15.27
N CYS A 68 2.66 6.97 -14.54
CA CYS A 68 1.24 6.73 -14.81
C CYS A 68 0.83 7.22 -16.21
N ARG A 69 1.33 8.37 -16.68
CA ARG A 69 1.05 8.89 -18.03
C ARG A 69 1.59 7.99 -19.15
N ARG A 70 2.71 7.31 -18.90
CA ARG A 70 3.36 6.42 -19.88
C ARG A 70 2.88 4.97 -19.76
N PHE A 71 2.16 4.64 -18.69
CA PHE A 71 1.73 3.29 -18.42
C PHE A 71 0.59 2.85 -19.35
N SER A 72 0.77 1.73 -20.03
CA SER A 72 -0.21 1.13 -20.95
C SER A 72 -0.63 -0.29 -20.55
N GLY A 73 -0.37 -0.68 -19.30
CA GLY A 73 -0.68 -2.00 -18.77
C GLY A 73 -2.02 -2.10 -18.05
N LEU A 74 -2.23 -3.25 -17.40
CA LEU A 74 -3.37 -3.48 -16.51
C LEU A 74 -3.14 -2.79 -15.17
N TYR A 75 -4.16 -2.12 -14.64
CA TYR A 75 -4.14 -1.51 -13.32
C TYR A 75 -5.41 -1.86 -12.54
N ARG A 76 -5.31 -1.79 -11.21
CA ARG A 76 -6.46 -1.83 -10.30
C ARG A 76 -6.26 -0.80 -9.20
N GLN A 77 -7.36 -0.24 -8.71
CA GLN A 77 -7.39 0.62 -7.54
C GLN A 77 -8.14 -0.09 -6.43
N HIS A 78 -7.53 -0.17 -5.25
CA HIS A 78 -8.10 -0.80 -4.08
C HIS A 78 -7.93 0.09 -2.85
N ASP A 79 -8.71 -0.18 -1.81
CA ASP A 79 -8.66 0.49 -0.52
C ASP A 79 -7.72 -0.20 0.49
N SER A 80 -6.97 -1.19 0.03
CA SER A 80 -5.98 -1.93 0.81
C SER A 80 -4.89 -2.46 -0.11
N HIS A 81 -3.65 -2.37 0.36
CA HIS A 81 -2.49 -2.88 -0.36
C HIS A 81 -2.50 -4.39 -0.52
N ARG A 82 -3.22 -5.12 0.34
CA ARG A 82 -3.29 -6.60 0.32
C ARG A 82 -3.68 -7.19 -1.03
N TYR A 83 -4.44 -6.44 -1.83
CA TYR A 83 -4.97 -6.93 -3.10
C TYR A 83 -3.90 -7.07 -4.19
N ILE A 84 -2.70 -6.51 -4.03
CA ILE A 84 -1.60 -6.78 -4.97
C ILE A 84 -1.23 -8.26 -5.00
N TYR A 85 -1.31 -8.96 -3.86
CA TYR A 85 -1.05 -10.39 -3.79
C TYR A 85 -1.96 -11.15 -4.79
N ASN A 86 -3.26 -10.92 -4.72
CA ASN A 86 -4.23 -11.54 -5.64
C ASN A 86 -3.96 -11.12 -7.09
N PHE A 87 -3.66 -9.84 -7.33
CA PHE A 87 -3.36 -9.35 -8.67
C PHE A 87 -2.15 -10.07 -9.28
N ILE A 88 -1.08 -10.30 -8.52
CA ILE A 88 0.11 -11.04 -8.99
C ILE A 88 -0.23 -12.50 -9.23
N MET A 89 -0.94 -13.15 -8.30
CA MET A 89 -1.30 -14.56 -8.41
C MET A 89 -2.21 -14.84 -9.61
N ASP A 90 -3.19 -13.98 -9.87
CA ASP A 90 -4.10 -14.07 -11.02
C ASP A 90 -3.36 -13.90 -12.37
N HIS A 91 -2.22 -13.21 -12.37
CA HIS A 91 -1.49 -12.86 -13.59
C HIS A 91 -0.14 -13.57 -13.73
N THR A 92 0.19 -14.55 -12.89
CA THR A 92 1.46 -15.30 -12.99
C THR A 92 1.27 -16.81 -12.80
N ALA A 93 1.87 -17.61 -13.67
CA ALA A 93 1.93 -19.05 -13.49
C ALA A 93 2.80 -19.41 -12.27
N PRO A 94 2.53 -20.50 -11.52
CA PRO A 94 3.16 -20.82 -10.23
C PRO A 94 4.69 -20.71 -10.15
N LYS A 95 5.42 -21.07 -11.22
CA LYS A 95 6.90 -21.05 -11.26
C LYS A 95 7.47 -19.89 -12.08
N LYS A 96 6.65 -18.89 -12.43
CA LYS A 96 7.12 -17.75 -13.23
C LYS A 96 7.85 -16.76 -12.32
N VAL A 97 9.10 -16.44 -12.67
CA VAL A 97 9.83 -15.33 -12.05
C VAL A 97 9.27 -13.99 -12.53
N PHE A 98 9.11 -13.06 -11.59
CA PHE A 98 8.63 -11.69 -11.80
C PHE A 98 9.31 -10.72 -10.82
N GLU A 99 9.18 -9.43 -11.11
CA GLU A 99 9.68 -8.34 -10.28
C GLU A 99 8.49 -7.58 -9.67
N VAL A 100 8.62 -7.20 -8.41
CA VAL A 100 7.70 -6.32 -7.69
C VAL A 100 8.48 -5.08 -7.26
N TYR A 101 7.95 -3.91 -7.61
CA TYR A 101 8.42 -2.61 -7.15
C TYR A 101 7.35 -2.07 -6.20
N ASN A 102 7.70 -1.83 -4.93
CA ASN A 102 6.76 -1.35 -3.91
C ASN A 102 7.10 0.09 -3.50
N ILE A 103 6.20 1.04 -3.80
CA ILE A 103 6.28 2.41 -3.29
C ILE A 103 5.32 2.49 -2.10
N ASP A 104 5.88 2.53 -0.89
CA ASP A 104 5.12 2.40 0.33
C ASP A 104 5.89 3.00 1.51
N PHE A 105 5.18 3.63 2.45
CA PHE A 105 5.75 4.06 3.73
C PHE A 105 6.01 2.85 4.65
N HIS A 106 5.23 1.79 4.49
CA HIS A 106 5.29 0.56 5.26
C HIS A 106 6.07 -0.52 4.52
N HIS A 107 6.70 -1.41 5.29
CA HIS A 107 7.43 -2.54 4.69
C HIS A 107 6.52 -3.69 4.24
N ASP A 108 5.30 -3.79 4.76
CA ASP A 108 4.34 -4.87 4.49
C ASP A 108 4.87 -6.30 4.68
N MET A 109 5.85 -6.42 5.58
CA MET A 109 6.61 -7.63 5.89
C MET A 109 6.45 -8.05 7.36
N TYR A 110 5.32 -7.76 7.99
CA TYR A 110 5.04 -8.30 9.32
C TYR A 110 4.76 -9.81 9.24
N HIS A 111 5.17 -10.56 10.27
CA HIS A 111 4.74 -11.95 10.48
C HIS A 111 3.40 -11.99 11.24
N LEU A 112 2.45 -11.15 10.82
CA LEU A 112 1.15 -11.03 11.46
C LEU A 112 0.12 -11.82 10.67
N HIS A 113 -0.36 -12.93 11.25
CA HIS A 113 -1.52 -13.66 10.74
C HIS A 113 -2.72 -13.34 11.61
N THR A 114 -3.81 -12.86 11.02
CA THR A 114 -5.09 -12.80 11.74
C THR A 114 -5.74 -14.19 11.63
N ARG A 115 -6.53 -14.59 12.63
CA ARG A 115 -7.09 -15.97 12.70
C ARG A 115 -7.81 -16.45 11.43
N ASN A 116 -8.32 -15.52 10.60
CA ASN A 116 -9.12 -15.82 9.42
C ASN A 116 -8.56 -15.24 8.10
N GLU A 117 -7.46 -14.48 8.12
CA GLU A 117 -6.87 -13.93 6.89
C GLU A 117 -5.36 -14.22 6.86
N ARG A 118 -4.95 -15.06 5.90
CA ARG A 118 -3.54 -15.35 5.63
C ARG A 118 -2.80 -14.12 5.12
N VAL A 119 -3.45 -13.34 4.25
CA VAL A 119 -2.90 -12.14 3.60
C VAL A 119 -3.67 -10.90 4.05
N ASN A 120 -2.95 -9.88 4.49
CA ASN A 120 -3.43 -8.55 4.87
C ASN A 120 -2.45 -7.48 4.38
N CYS A 121 -2.80 -6.19 4.54
CA CYS A 121 -1.93 -5.10 4.09
C CYS A 121 -0.55 -5.15 4.76
N GLY A 122 -0.45 -5.47 6.04
CA GLY A 122 0.83 -5.50 6.74
C GLY A 122 1.74 -6.70 6.46
N ASN A 123 1.29 -7.72 5.73
CA ASN A 123 2.06 -8.97 5.55
C ASN A 123 2.17 -9.51 4.12
N TRP A 124 1.52 -8.88 3.14
CA TRP A 124 1.38 -9.48 1.80
C TRP A 124 2.72 -9.77 1.14
N VAL A 125 3.76 -8.98 1.41
CA VAL A 125 5.11 -9.20 0.86
C VAL A 125 5.70 -10.49 1.40
N ASN A 126 5.61 -10.72 2.72
CA ASN A 126 6.10 -11.95 3.33
C ASN A 126 5.39 -13.18 2.77
N ILE A 127 4.06 -13.11 2.70
CA ILE A 127 3.27 -14.22 2.17
C ILE A 127 3.60 -14.49 0.70
N LEU A 128 3.82 -13.43 -0.10
CA LEU A 128 4.23 -13.57 -1.48
C LEU A 128 5.62 -14.20 -1.61
N LYS A 129 6.59 -13.83 -0.74
CA LYS A 129 7.94 -14.44 -0.71
C LYS A 129 7.87 -15.93 -0.36
N GLU A 130 7.02 -16.31 0.58
CA GLU A 130 6.80 -17.72 0.94
C GLU A 130 6.24 -18.51 -0.25
N ASP A 131 5.24 -17.95 -0.95
CA ASP A 131 4.60 -18.64 -2.08
C ASP A 131 5.45 -18.63 -3.35
N ARG A 132 6.28 -17.60 -3.54
CA ARG A 132 7.03 -17.29 -4.77
C ARG A 132 8.49 -16.94 -4.42
N PRO A 133 9.30 -17.89 -3.92
CA PRO A 133 10.64 -17.60 -3.38
C PRO A 133 11.63 -17.03 -4.40
N ASP A 134 11.42 -17.29 -5.69
CA ASP A 134 12.27 -16.78 -6.77
C ASP A 134 11.88 -15.35 -7.23
N MET A 135 10.83 -14.76 -6.65
CA MET A 135 10.43 -13.39 -6.99
C MET A 135 11.52 -12.39 -6.61
N GLN A 136 11.63 -11.32 -7.38
CA GLN A 136 12.48 -10.19 -7.05
C GLN A 136 11.61 -9.07 -6.48
N TYR A 137 12.03 -8.49 -5.37
CA TYR A 137 11.30 -7.43 -4.66
C TYR A 137 12.21 -6.23 -4.46
N TYR A 138 11.73 -5.06 -4.88
CA TYR A 138 12.43 -3.77 -4.88
C TYR A 138 11.58 -2.71 -4.18
#